data_AF-A0A317Z6C0-F1
#
_entry.id   AF-A0A317Z6C0-F1
#
_cell.length_a   1.000
_cell.length_b   1.000
_cell.length_c   1.000
_cell.angle_alpha   90.00
_cell.angle_beta   90.00
_cell.angle_gamma   90.00
#
_symmetry.space_group_name_H-M   'P 1'
#
loop_
_entity.id
_entity.type
_entity.pdbx_description
1 polymer ?
#
loop_
_entity_poly.entity_id
_entity_poly.type
_entity_poly.pdbx_seq_one_letter_code
_entity_poly.pdbx_strand_id
1 'polypeptide(L)'
;FIRYQKYFRKDFVKIMNWDKDVSSTIYGYQVRHHMVPIFVTYHKQEDITTSTQYGDTFISQSEFKWYTRSNRSLKSSEVDDIVHHQARNIPLYLFVKKEDAEGKNFYYLGRVHVIEGTVEETTMKSGEPVVTMHFNLETPVRDDIYRYIVEH
;
A
#
# COMPACT_ATOMS: atom_id res chain seq x y z
N PHE A 1 -1.58 -13.20 -9.06
CA PHE A 1 -0.19 -12.91 -8.65
C PHE A 1 0.32 -14.05 -7.78
N ILE A 2 1.61 -14.40 -7.89
CA ILE A 2 2.27 -15.40 -7.04
C ILE A 2 2.93 -14.66 -5.88
N ARG A 3 2.71 -15.11 -4.64
CA ARG A 3 3.28 -14.46 -3.44
C ARG A 3 4.81 -14.49 -3.48
N TYR A 4 5.42 -13.42 -2.96
CA TYR A 4 6.85 -13.18 -2.86
C TYR A 4 7.60 -13.09 -4.21
N GLN A 5 6.89 -13.02 -5.32
CA GLN A 5 7.47 -12.64 -6.61
C GLN A 5 7.48 -11.13 -6.76
N LYS A 6 8.46 -10.62 -7.53
CA LYS A 6 8.61 -9.19 -7.81
C LYS A 6 7.78 -8.80 -9.03
N TYR A 7 7.03 -7.71 -8.91
CA TYR A 7 6.20 -7.16 -9.98
C TYR A 7 6.43 -5.66 -10.12
N PHE A 8 6.41 -5.17 -11.36
CA PHE A 8 6.29 -3.75 -11.65
C PHE A 8 4.82 -3.31 -11.56
N ARG A 9 4.58 -2.01 -11.37
CA ARG A 9 3.24 -1.41 -11.53
C ARG A 9 2.59 -1.76 -12.88
N LYS A 10 3.39 -1.76 -13.97
CA LYS A 10 2.92 -2.15 -15.31
C LYS A 10 2.47 -3.62 -15.39
N ASP A 11 3.06 -4.50 -14.60
CA ASP A 11 2.66 -5.91 -14.61
C ASP A 11 1.28 -6.06 -13.99
N PHE A 12 0.97 -5.29 -12.94
CA PHE A 12 -0.37 -5.27 -12.35
C PHE A 12 -1.42 -4.85 -13.39
N VAL A 13 -1.19 -3.72 -14.07
CA VAL A 13 -2.09 -3.19 -15.10
C VAL A 13 -2.34 -4.24 -16.21
N LYS A 14 -1.28 -4.91 -16.67
CA LYS A 14 -1.37 -5.95 -17.71
C LYS A 14 -2.10 -7.21 -17.23
N ILE A 15 -1.75 -7.72 -16.05
CA ILE A 15 -2.34 -8.95 -15.48
C ILE A 15 -3.82 -8.75 -15.18
N MET A 16 -4.21 -7.57 -14.70
CA MET A 16 -5.60 -7.23 -14.39
C MET A 16 -6.38 -6.69 -15.60
N ASN A 17 -5.75 -6.69 -16.79
CA ASN A 17 -6.35 -6.28 -18.06
C ASN A 17 -7.03 -4.89 -18.02
N TRP A 18 -6.34 -3.90 -17.46
CA TRP A 18 -6.84 -2.52 -17.44
C TRP A 18 -6.73 -1.89 -18.83
N ASP A 19 -7.81 -1.23 -19.29
CA ASP A 19 -7.95 -0.74 -20.68
C ASP A 19 -6.91 0.31 -21.11
N LYS A 20 -6.19 0.90 -20.16
CA LYS A 20 -5.17 1.93 -20.40
C LYS A 20 -3.98 1.70 -19.50
N ASP A 21 -2.78 1.87 -20.05
CA ASP A 21 -1.56 1.90 -19.25
C ASP A 21 -1.53 3.15 -18.38
N VAL A 22 -1.88 2.95 -17.10
CA VAL A 22 -1.83 3.97 -16.04
C VAL A 22 -0.72 3.66 -15.04
N SER A 23 0.22 2.79 -15.39
CA SER A 23 1.26 2.33 -14.46
C SER A 23 2.11 3.46 -13.88
N SER A 24 2.26 4.57 -14.61
CA SER A 24 2.95 5.79 -14.17
C SER A 24 2.15 6.64 -13.18
N THR A 25 0.83 6.51 -13.14
CA THR A 25 -0.07 7.34 -12.31
C THR A 25 -0.66 6.59 -11.11
N ILE A 26 -0.31 5.32 -10.91
CA ILE A 26 -0.68 4.58 -9.69
C ILE A 26 -0.02 5.22 -8.46
N TYR A 27 1.24 5.68 -8.58
CA TYR A 27 2.03 6.18 -7.44
C TYR A 27 2.03 5.16 -6.26
N GLY A 28 1.41 5.49 -5.13
CA GLY A 28 1.26 4.60 -3.97
C GLY A 28 0.04 3.67 -4.03
N TYR A 29 -1.08 4.10 -4.59
CA TYR A 29 -2.27 3.27 -4.79
C TYR A 29 -3.24 3.92 -5.76
N GLN A 30 -4.15 3.11 -6.31
CA GLN A 30 -5.20 3.60 -7.18
C GLN A 30 -6.45 2.74 -7.06
N VAL A 31 -7.61 3.33 -6.83
CA VAL A 31 -8.90 2.63 -6.93
C VAL A 31 -9.33 2.66 -8.39
N ARG A 32 -9.44 1.50 -9.03
CA ARG A 32 -9.91 1.39 -10.43
C ARG A 32 -10.41 -0.02 -10.74
N HIS A 33 -11.41 -0.14 -11.61
CA HIS A 33 -12.00 -1.43 -12.03
C HIS A 33 -12.31 -2.35 -10.84
N HIS A 34 -12.86 -1.77 -9.77
CA HIS A 34 -13.28 -2.51 -8.58
C HIS A 34 -12.14 -3.23 -7.84
N MET A 35 -10.92 -2.71 -7.88
CA MET A 35 -9.77 -3.25 -7.17
C MET A 35 -8.78 -2.14 -6.79
N VAL A 36 -7.87 -2.43 -5.85
CA VAL A 36 -6.85 -1.48 -5.39
C VAL A 36 -5.48 -2.15 -5.27
N PRO A 37 -4.54 -1.88 -6.17
CA PRO A 37 -3.14 -2.13 -5.89
C PRO A 37 -2.58 -1.06 -4.93
N ILE A 38 -1.83 -1.50 -3.93
CA ILE A 38 -1.12 -0.66 -2.95
C ILE A 38 0.37 -0.99 -3.06
N PHE A 39 1.18 0.00 -3.41
CA PHE A 39 2.63 -0.08 -3.61
C PHE A 39 3.34 0.76 -2.56
N VAL A 40 4.14 0.11 -1.72
CA VAL A 40 4.88 0.74 -0.62
C VAL A 40 6.39 0.56 -0.81
N THR A 41 7.12 1.66 -0.69
CA THR A 41 8.56 1.65 -0.40
C THR A 41 8.71 1.75 1.12
N TYR A 42 9.27 0.74 1.76
CA TYR A 42 9.29 0.62 3.22
C TYR A 42 10.27 1.60 3.87
N HIS A 43 11.55 1.52 3.51
CA HIS A 43 12.59 2.49 3.84
C HIS A 43 12.69 3.54 2.73
N LYS A 44 12.10 4.70 2.96
CA LYS A 44 12.20 5.86 2.05
C LYS A 44 13.51 6.58 2.35
N GLN A 45 14.27 6.94 1.31
CA GLN A 45 15.50 7.73 1.49
C GLN A 45 15.19 9.06 2.18
N GLU A 46 16.08 9.48 3.09
CA GLU A 46 15.90 10.67 3.93
C GLU A 46 15.71 11.98 3.11
N ASP A 47 16.20 12.01 1.86
CA ASP A 47 16.19 13.19 0.98
C ASP A 47 14.92 13.37 0.11
N ILE A 48 13.94 12.47 0.19
CA ILE A 48 12.69 12.63 -0.55
C ILE A 48 11.71 13.41 0.32
N THR A 49 11.60 14.72 0.05
CA THR A 49 10.51 15.65 0.41
C THR A 49 9.66 15.22 1.61
N THR A 50 9.78 15.98 2.69
CA THR A 50 9.08 16.00 3.98
C THR A 50 7.58 15.64 4.03
N SER A 51 6.90 15.38 2.92
CA SER A 51 5.48 15.05 2.78
C SER A 51 5.17 13.55 2.65
N THR A 52 6.11 12.63 2.87
CA THR A 52 5.80 11.16 2.89
C THR A 52 6.61 10.35 3.90
N GLN A 53 7.34 11.03 4.77
CA GLN A 53 8.24 10.44 5.75
C GLN A 53 7.45 9.85 6.93
N TYR A 54 7.51 8.53 7.04
CA TYR A 54 7.21 7.72 8.23
C TYR A 54 5.73 7.53 8.59
N GLY A 55 5.20 6.38 8.18
CA GLY A 55 3.94 5.88 8.68
C GLY A 55 3.73 4.41 8.35
N ASP A 56 4.04 4.02 7.11
CA ASP A 56 3.89 2.63 6.67
C ASP A 56 4.85 1.71 7.44
N THR A 57 4.31 0.80 8.25
CA THR A 57 5.12 0.00 9.19
C THR A 57 4.49 -1.36 9.40
N PHE A 58 5.31 -2.41 9.43
CA PHE A 58 4.85 -3.71 9.93
C PHE A 58 4.70 -3.67 11.44
N ILE A 59 3.49 -3.94 11.92
CA ILE A 59 3.22 -4.16 13.35
C ILE A 59 3.53 -5.61 13.72
N SER A 60 3.27 -6.54 12.79
CA SER A 60 3.63 -7.95 12.86
C SER A 60 3.75 -8.54 11.44
N GLN A 61 4.05 -9.84 11.32
CA GLN A 61 4.01 -10.53 10.02
C GLN A 61 2.61 -10.57 9.39
N SER A 62 1.55 -10.33 10.16
CA SER A 62 0.16 -10.35 9.68
C SER A 62 -0.50 -8.97 9.68
N GLU A 63 0.15 -7.95 10.24
CA GLU A 63 -0.45 -6.64 10.44
C GLU A 63 0.46 -5.53 9.95
N PHE A 64 -0.10 -4.68 9.09
CA PHE A 64 0.62 -3.60 8.44
C PHE A 64 -0.13 -2.28 8.61
N LYS A 65 0.49 -1.31 9.28
CA LYS A 65 -0.02 0.06 9.35
C LYS A 65 0.28 0.76 8.03
N TRP A 66 -0.74 1.40 7.46
CA TRP A 66 -0.65 2.07 6.17
C TRP A 66 -1.23 3.49 6.23
N TYR A 67 -0.71 4.36 5.38
CA TYR A 67 -1.14 5.74 5.23
C TYR A 67 -1.56 6.04 3.80
N THR A 68 -2.63 6.81 3.65
CA THR A 68 -3.01 7.36 2.34
C THR A 68 -1.97 8.36 1.83
N ARG A 69 -2.12 8.78 0.57
CA ARG A 69 -1.44 9.96 0.05
C ARG A 69 -1.90 11.20 0.82
N SER A 70 -1.10 12.26 0.79
CA SER A 70 -1.44 13.54 1.39
C SER A 70 -2.70 14.16 0.79
N ASN A 71 -3.32 15.08 1.53
CA ASN A 71 -4.56 15.76 1.16
C ASN A 71 -5.72 14.77 0.97
N ARG A 72 -5.86 13.83 1.91
CA ARG A 72 -6.95 12.85 1.96
C ARG A 72 -7.63 12.85 3.31
N SER A 73 -8.89 12.44 3.26
CA SER A 73 -9.83 12.41 4.38
C SER A 73 -10.79 11.25 4.15
N LEU A 74 -11.57 10.88 5.16
CA LEU A 74 -12.64 9.87 5.06
C LEU A 74 -13.73 10.25 4.07
N LYS A 75 -13.83 11.54 3.71
CA LYS A 75 -14.74 12.03 2.67
C LYS A 75 -14.20 11.81 1.25
N SER A 76 -12.93 11.45 1.10
CA SER A 76 -12.34 11.17 -0.20
C SER A 76 -12.91 9.84 -0.73
N SER A 77 -13.48 9.82 -1.93
CA SER A 77 -14.13 8.63 -2.50
C SER A 77 -13.21 7.41 -2.52
N GLU A 78 -11.94 7.59 -2.87
CA GLU A 78 -10.97 6.49 -2.88
C GLU A 78 -10.66 5.94 -1.48
N VAL A 79 -10.73 6.78 -0.44
CA VAL A 79 -10.53 6.34 0.95
C VAL A 79 -11.77 5.60 1.42
N ASP A 80 -12.96 6.12 1.11
CA ASP A 80 -14.24 5.48 1.41
C ASP A 80 -14.33 4.08 0.77
N ASP A 81 -13.86 3.91 -0.47
CA ASP A 81 -13.78 2.60 -1.15
C ASP A 81 -12.80 1.63 -0.48
N ILE A 82 -11.67 2.13 0.03
CA ILE A 82 -10.67 1.30 0.73
C ILE A 82 -11.19 0.90 2.11
N VAL A 83 -11.79 1.82 2.86
CA VAL A 83 -12.34 1.57 4.21
C VAL A 83 -13.47 0.56 4.16
N HIS A 84 -14.35 0.64 3.15
CA HIS A 84 -15.51 -0.24 3.01
C HIS A 84 -15.28 -1.36 1.97
N HIS A 85 -14.03 -1.69 1.67
CA HIS A 85 -13.67 -2.60 0.58
C HIS A 85 -14.30 -3.98 0.72
N GLN A 86 -14.39 -4.52 1.94
CA GLN A 86 -15.01 -5.81 2.23
C GLN A 86 -16.50 -5.81 1.87
N ALA A 87 -17.26 -4.82 2.33
CA ALA A 87 -18.69 -4.70 2.03
C ALA A 87 -18.94 -4.50 0.53
N ARG A 88 -17.99 -3.86 -0.17
CA ARG A 88 -18.08 -3.58 -1.60
C ARG A 88 -17.47 -4.66 -2.47
N ASN A 89 -16.85 -5.71 -1.91
CA ASN A 89 -16.10 -6.73 -2.65
C ASN A 89 -14.95 -6.15 -3.51
N ILE A 90 -14.25 -5.13 -3.01
CA ILE A 90 -13.09 -4.50 -3.65
C ILE A 90 -11.81 -5.16 -3.09
N PRO A 91 -11.11 -6.02 -3.84
CA PRO A 91 -9.86 -6.60 -3.37
C PRO A 91 -8.73 -5.57 -3.28
N LEU A 92 -8.01 -5.58 -2.16
CA LEU A 92 -6.79 -4.80 -1.93
C LEU A 92 -5.56 -5.72 -2.11
N TYR A 93 -4.58 -5.29 -2.90
CA TYR A 93 -3.37 -6.06 -3.21
C TYR A 93 -2.14 -5.31 -2.70
N LEU A 94 -1.40 -5.91 -1.76
CA LEU A 94 -0.23 -5.26 -1.15
C LEU A 94 1.07 -5.67 -1.86
N PHE A 95 1.81 -4.66 -2.31
CA PHE A 95 3.12 -4.76 -2.93
C PHE A 95 4.12 -3.91 -2.16
N VAL A 96 5.23 -4.51 -1.71
CA VAL A 96 6.22 -3.82 -0.88
C VAL A 96 7.62 -4.01 -1.46
N LYS A 97 8.43 -2.96 -1.45
CA LYS A 97 9.88 -3.05 -1.64
C LYS A 97 10.59 -2.47 -0.43
N LYS A 98 11.79 -2.98 -0.14
CA LYS A 98 12.59 -2.53 1.00
C LYS A 98 12.93 -1.06 0.86
N GLU A 99 13.53 -0.66 -0.25
CA GLU A 99 13.99 0.72 -0.48
C GLU A 99 14.01 1.08 -1.97
N ASP A 100 14.28 2.35 -2.28
CA ASP A 100 14.33 2.81 -3.67
C ASP A 100 15.52 2.26 -4.48
N ALA A 101 16.63 1.91 -3.81
CA ALA A 101 17.83 1.37 -4.44
C ALA A 101 17.62 -0.01 -5.11
N GLU A 102 16.61 -0.79 -4.70
CA GLU A 102 16.31 -2.10 -5.28
C GLU A 102 15.66 -2.06 -6.68
N GLY A 103 15.41 -0.86 -7.19
CA GLY A 103 14.79 -0.64 -8.49
C GLY A 103 13.28 -0.41 -8.40
N LYS A 104 12.58 -0.78 -9.48
CA LYS A 104 11.18 -0.39 -9.72
C LYS A 104 10.16 -1.48 -9.38
N ASN A 105 10.61 -2.61 -8.87
CA ASN A 105 9.80 -3.82 -8.68
C ASN A 105 9.47 -3.98 -7.20
N PHE A 106 8.34 -4.59 -6.89
CA PHE A 106 7.83 -4.77 -5.54
C PHE A 106 7.46 -6.23 -5.31
N TYR A 107 7.76 -6.75 -4.12
CA TYR A 107 7.27 -8.06 -3.70
C TYR A 107 5.77 -8.02 -3.50
N TYR A 108 5.04 -8.93 -4.15
CA TYR A 108 3.63 -9.14 -3.84
C TYR A 108 3.48 -9.94 -2.55
N LEU A 109 2.89 -9.34 -1.52
CA LEU A 109 2.75 -9.98 -0.20
C LEU A 109 1.44 -10.73 -0.02
N GLY A 110 0.42 -10.38 -0.80
CA GLY A 110 -0.90 -10.99 -0.73
C GLY A 110 -2.02 -9.96 -0.78
N ARG A 111 -3.24 -10.43 -0.52
CA ARG A 111 -4.40 -9.57 -0.27
C ARG A 111 -4.46 -9.17 1.20
N VAL A 112 -5.11 -8.04 1.43
CA VAL A 112 -5.23 -7.45 2.77
C VAL A 112 -6.64 -6.94 3.04
N HIS A 113 -6.95 -6.81 4.33
CA HIS A 113 -8.21 -6.28 4.82
C HIS A 113 -7.98 -5.19 5.85
N VAL A 114 -8.68 -4.06 5.69
CA VAL A 114 -8.76 -3.03 6.74
C VAL A 114 -9.24 -3.66 8.05
N ILE A 115 -8.50 -3.40 9.12
CA ILE A 115 -8.91 -3.77 10.47
C ILE A 115 -9.89 -2.70 10.97
N GLU A 116 -11.13 -3.10 11.22
CA GLU A 116 -12.17 -2.20 11.75
C GLU A 116 -11.70 -1.53 13.05
N GLY A 117 -12.03 -0.25 13.21
CA GLY A 117 -11.64 0.55 14.38
C GLY A 117 -10.21 1.10 14.35
N THR A 118 -9.39 0.76 13.36
CA THR A 118 -8.02 1.32 13.21
C THR A 118 -7.93 2.52 12.27
N VAL A 119 -9.05 2.88 11.62
CA VAL A 119 -9.12 3.97 10.65
C VAL A 119 -9.19 5.31 11.39
N GLU A 120 -8.25 6.20 11.10
CA GLU A 120 -8.12 7.50 11.77
C GLU A 120 -7.71 8.60 10.78
N GLU A 121 -8.35 9.77 10.84
CA GLU A 121 -7.85 10.99 10.20
C GLU A 121 -6.75 11.61 11.05
N THR A 122 -5.61 11.90 10.45
CA THR A 122 -4.49 12.54 11.12
C THR A 122 -3.78 13.49 10.17
N THR A 123 -2.67 14.08 10.59
CA THR A 123 -1.85 14.98 9.77
C THR A 123 -0.44 14.43 9.65
N MET A 124 0.15 14.65 8.48
CA MET A 124 1.58 14.45 8.30
C MET A 124 2.36 15.47 9.14
N LYS A 125 3.65 15.21 9.37
CA LYS A 125 4.54 16.18 10.05
C LYS A 125 4.57 17.54 9.34
N SER A 126 4.38 17.54 8.03
CA SER A 126 4.30 18.74 7.17
C SER A 126 2.94 19.45 7.22
N GLY A 127 1.94 18.89 7.91
CA GLY A 127 0.64 19.51 8.16
C GLY A 127 -0.49 19.07 7.22
N GLU A 128 -0.20 18.37 6.12
CA GLU A 128 -1.24 17.88 5.21
C GLU A 128 -2.08 16.77 5.85
N PRO A 129 -3.41 16.76 5.62
CA PRO A 129 -4.29 15.73 6.16
C PRO A 129 -4.08 14.40 5.44
N VAL A 130 -4.15 13.32 6.21
CA VAL A 130 -4.03 11.93 5.77
C VAL A 130 -4.99 11.05 6.55
N VAL A 131 -5.25 9.86 6.02
CA VAL A 131 -5.92 8.80 6.75
C VAL A 131 -4.94 7.67 6.98
N THR A 132 -4.89 7.15 8.21
CA THR A 132 -4.15 5.95 8.57
C THR A 132 -5.11 4.83 8.91
N MET A 133 -4.70 3.60 8.63
CA MET A 133 -5.45 2.38 8.96
C MET A 133 -4.49 1.20 9.02
N HIS A 134 -4.91 0.15 9.71
CA HIS A 134 -4.17 -1.10 9.74
C HIS A 134 -4.79 -2.09 8.77
N PHE A 135 -3.92 -2.90 8.17
CA PHE A 135 -4.27 -3.99 7.30
C PHE A 135 -3.92 -5.32 7.97
N ASN A 136 -4.89 -6.23 8.04
CA ASN A 136 -4.63 -7.64 8.28
C ASN A 136 -4.33 -8.34 6.94
N LEU A 137 -3.21 -9.05 6.84
CA LEU A 137 -2.85 -9.84 5.68
C LEU A 137 -3.59 -11.19 5.71
N GLU A 138 -4.20 -11.59 4.58
CA GLU A 138 -4.88 -12.90 4.47
C GLU A 138 -3.94 -14.08 4.79
N THR A 139 -2.65 -13.91 4.57
CA THR A 139 -1.63 -14.87 4.98
C THR A 139 -0.41 -14.10 5.50
N PRO A 140 0.17 -14.48 6.66
CA PRO A 140 1.35 -13.81 7.19
C PRO A 140 2.49 -13.73 6.16
N VAL A 141 3.29 -12.67 6.22
CA VAL A 141 4.55 -12.56 5.46
C VAL A 141 5.51 -13.66 5.94
N ARG A 142 6.15 -14.35 5.00
CA ARG A 142 7.14 -15.39 5.30
C ARG A 142 8.32 -14.75 6.00
N ASP A 143 8.84 -15.41 7.03
CA ASP A 143 9.82 -14.84 7.96
C ASP A 143 11.08 -14.27 7.28
N ASP A 144 11.62 -14.97 6.28
CA ASP A 144 12.75 -14.49 5.48
C ASP A 144 12.46 -13.18 4.73
N ILE A 145 11.30 -13.09 4.08
CA ILE A 145 10.86 -11.88 3.36
C ILE A 145 10.56 -10.75 4.33
N TYR A 146 9.94 -11.07 5.47
CA TYR A 146 9.64 -10.10 6.51
C TYR A 146 10.92 -9.46 7.05
N ARG A 147 11.87 -10.28 7.52
CA ARG A 147 13.18 -9.82 8.03
C ARG A 147 13.91 -8.99 6.99
N TYR A 148 13.97 -9.48 5.76
CA TYR A 148 14.57 -8.75 4.65
C TYR A 148 13.98 -7.35 4.46
N ILE A 149 12.65 -7.20 4.52
CA ILE A 149 11.98 -5.91 4.30
C ILE A 149 12.18 -4.95 5.49
N VAL A 150 12.18 -5.45 6.74
CA VAL A 150 12.21 -4.60 7.94
C VAL A 150 13.62 -4.24 8.41
N GLU A 151 14.61 -5.07 8.12
CA GLU A 151 16.03 -4.81 8.44
C GLU A 151 16.58 -3.74 7.50
N HIS A 152 17.36 -2.79 8.04
CA HIS A 152 18.13 -1.82 7.23
C HIS A 152 19.36 -2.49 6.63
#